data_AF-A0A2V5IP68-F1
#
_entry.id   AF-A0A2V5IP68-F1
#
_cell.length_a   1.000
_cell.length_b   1.000
_cell.length_c   1.000
_cell.angle_alpha   90.00
_cell.angle_beta   90.00
_cell.angle_gamma   90.00
#
_symmetry.space_group_name_H-M   'P 1'
#
loop_
_entity.id
_entity.type
_entity.pdbx_description
1 polymer ?
#
loop_
_entity_poly.entity_id
_entity_poly.type
_entity_poly.pdbx_seq_one_letter_code
_entity_poly.pdbx_strand_id
1 'polypeptide(L)'
;MPVTPWVGYRPKSWVVSAQWLGYTALWNLLDYAAVTVPVTCADAGVDGPEGNGNSDSEIIREWRAHVPRNASDRFNYLQYDIDLVKDMPVTVQVVGGKFGEEKAVAVAKVLDEVLR
;
A
#
# COMPACT_ATOMS: atom_id res chain seq x y z
N MET A 1 -0.75 8.06 5.20
CA MET A 1 -1.70 7.67 4.13
C MET A 1 -1.02 6.58 3.29
N PRO A 2 -1.69 5.51 2.82
CA PRO A 2 -1.03 4.49 1.98
C PRO A 2 -0.39 5.10 0.74
N VAL A 3 0.71 4.52 0.22
CA VAL A 3 1.35 5.00 -1.03
C VAL A 3 0.64 4.43 -2.26
N THR A 4 0.44 3.12 -2.27
CA THR A 4 -0.17 2.37 -3.36
C THR A 4 -1.11 1.31 -2.78
N PRO A 5 -2.17 0.90 -3.51
CA PRO A 5 -3.03 -0.20 -3.09
C PRO A 5 -2.40 -1.59 -3.35
N TRP A 6 -1.10 -1.65 -3.66
CA TRP A 6 -0.32 -2.87 -3.88
C TRP A 6 1.10 -2.65 -3.36
N VAL A 7 1.84 -3.75 -3.16
CA VAL A 7 3.24 -3.71 -2.69
C VAL A 7 4.22 -3.84 -3.86
N GLY A 8 3.98 -4.77 -4.77
CA GLY A 8 4.85 -5.05 -5.91
C GLY A 8 4.12 -5.75 -7.05
N TYR A 9 4.78 -5.84 -8.20
CA TYR A 9 4.25 -6.48 -9.40
C TYR A 9 5.28 -7.38 -10.05
N ARG A 10 4.80 -8.40 -10.78
CA ARG A 10 5.64 -9.11 -11.74
C ARG A 10 6.13 -8.13 -12.83
N PRO A 11 7.35 -8.32 -13.35
CA PRO A 11 7.84 -7.52 -14.47
C PRO A 11 6.86 -7.51 -15.65
N LYS A 12 6.74 -6.36 -16.32
CA LYS A 12 5.81 -6.10 -17.44
C LYS A 12 4.32 -6.09 -17.11
N SER A 13 3.90 -6.29 -15.85
CA SER A 13 2.48 -6.11 -15.48
C SER A 13 1.96 -4.70 -15.76
N TRP A 14 2.83 -3.68 -15.75
CA TRP A 14 2.47 -2.29 -16.04
C TRP A 14 1.85 -2.08 -17.42
N VAL A 15 2.22 -2.90 -18.43
CA VAL A 15 1.74 -2.78 -19.82
C VAL A 15 0.25 -3.10 -19.95
N VAL A 16 -0.24 -4.00 -19.09
CA VAL A 16 -1.64 -4.46 -19.07
C VAL A 16 -2.39 -3.95 -17.84
N SER A 17 -1.76 -3.06 -17.07
CA SER A 17 -2.30 -2.62 -15.80
C SER A 17 -3.33 -1.51 -15.95
N ALA A 18 -4.33 -1.54 -15.08
CA ALA A 18 -5.23 -0.42 -14.84
C ALA A 18 -4.87 0.22 -13.50
N GLN A 19 -3.62 0.65 -13.31
CA GLN A 19 -3.14 1.15 -12.02
C GLN A 19 -3.94 2.35 -11.50
N TRP A 20 -4.25 2.33 -10.21
CA TRP A 20 -4.91 3.45 -9.52
C TRP A 20 -3.87 4.30 -8.79
N LEU A 21 -3.79 5.58 -9.14
CA LEU A 21 -2.79 6.53 -8.64
C LEU A 21 -3.35 7.51 -7.60
N GLY A 22 -4.59 7.30 -7.13
CA GLY A 22 -5.29 8.31 -6.33
C GLY A 22 -4.64 8.64 -4.98
N TYR A 23 -3.87 7.72 -4.40
CA TYR A 23 -3.13 7.99 -3.16
C TYR A 23 -1.97 8.98 -3.33
N THR A 24 -1.37 9.09 -4.51
CA THR A 24 -0.20 9.97 -4.74
C THR A 24 -0.56 11.18 -5.61
N ALA A 25 -1.44 11.00 -6.60
CA ALA A 25 -1.83 12.05 -7.54
C ALA A 25 -2.43 13.28 -6.86
N LEU A 26 -3.11 13.10 -5.73
CA LEU A 26 -3.70 14.21 -4.96
C LEU A 26 -2.64 15.20 -4.47
N TRP A 27 -1.49 14.70 -4.01
CA TRP A 27 -0.42 15.55 -3.47
C TRP A 27 0.34 16.30 -4.56
N ASN A 28 0.46 15.68 -5.75
CA ASN A 28 1.00 16.35 -6.93
C ASN A 28 0.09 17.50 -7.37
N LEU A 29 -1.24 17.31 -7.35
CA LEU A 29 -2.20 18.35 -7.73
C LEU A 29 -2.16 19.54 -6.75
N LEU A 30 -2.03 19.26 -5.45
CA LEU A 30 -2.00 20.28 -4.40
C LEU A 30 -0.64 20.95 -4.22
N ASP A 31 0.40 20.44 -4.89
CA ASP A 31 1.79 20.90 -4.73
C ASP A 31 2.26 20.81 -3.26
N TYR A 32 1.99 19.65 -2.64
CA TYR A 32 2.31 19.38 -1.24
C TYR A 32 3.57 18.52 -1.11
N ALA A 33 4.43 18.88 -0.16
CA ALA A 33 5.55 18.04 0.23
C ALA A 33 5.02 16.72 0.83
N ALA A 34 5.49 15.60 0.30
CA ALA A 34 5.18 14.27 0.81
C ALA A 34 6.43 13.39 0.80
N VAL A 35 6.62 12.59 1.85
CA VAL A 35 7.72 11.62 1.97
C VAL A 35 7.17 10.23 2.25
N THR A 36 7.76 9.23 1.60
CA THR A 36 7.39 7.82 1.76
C THR A 36 8.31 7.14 2.75
N VAL A 37 7.72 6.45 3.72
CA VAL A 37 8.43 5.74 4.80
C VAL A 37 7.97 4.28 4.81
N PRO A 38 8.88 3.29 4.81
CA PRO A 38 8.53 1.89 5.02
C PRO A 38 8.10 1.69 6.48
N VAL A 39 6.99 0.98 6.70
CA VAL A 39 6.43 0.78 8.05
C VAL A 39 6.35 -0.68 8.49
N THR A 40 6.22 -1.60 7.54
CA THR A 40 6.19 -3.04 7.79
C THR A 40 6.56 -3.77 6.50
N CYS A 41 6.64 -5.09 6.54
CA CYS A 41 6.72 -5.93 5.35
C CYS A 41 5.44 -6.75 5.20
N ALA A 42 5.13 -7.19 3.98
CA ALA A 42 4.02 -8.10 3.73
C ALA A 42 4.31 -9.46 4.37
N ASP A 43 3.36 -9.98 5.14
CA ASP A 43 3.50 -11.21 5.92
C ASP A 43 2.50 -12.26 5.45
N ALA A 44 3.00 -13.39 4.94
CA ALA A 44 2.17 -14.50 4.50
C ALA A 44 1.29 -15.11 5.60
N GLY A 45 1.71 -15.00 6.87
CA GLY A 45 0.95 -15.49 8.02
C GLY A 45 -0.24 -14.60 8.38
N VAL A 46 -0.28 -13.34 7.94
CA VAL A 46 -1.37 -12.40 8.26
C VAL A 46 -2.18 -12.04 7.02
N ASP A 47 -1.49 -11.82 5.90
CA ASP A 47 -2.07 -11.27 4.67
C ASP A 47 -2.54 -12.36 3.69
N GLY A 48 -2.32 -13.64 4.00
CA GLY A 48 -2.76 -14.76 3.18
C GLY A 48 -4.29 -14.99 3.19
N PRO A 49 -4.84 -15.69 2.19
CA PRO A 49 -6.29 -15.97 2.09
C PRO A 49 -6.86 -16.87 3.20
N GLU A 50 -5.98 -17.53 3.97
CA GLU A 50 -6.33 -18.30 5.18
C GLU A 50 -5.91 -17.58 6.48
N GLY A 51 -5.24 -16.42 6.37
CA GLY A 51 -4.68 -15.65 7.48
C GLY A 51 -3.79 -16.46 8.40
N ASN A 52 -3.81 -16.10 9.68
CA ASN A 52 -3.06 -16.72 10.77
C ASN A 52 -3.64 -18.08 11.21
N GLY A 53 -4.15 -18.88 10.26
CA GLY A 53 -4.83 -20.15 10.49
C GLY A 53 -6.28 -20.00 10.95
N ASN A 54 -6.85 -18.79 10.87
CA ASN A 54 -8.22 -18.50 11.28
C ASN A 54 -9.03 -17.96 10.10
N SER A 55 -9.54 -18.87 9.27
CA SER A 55 -10.30 -18.57 8.05
C SER A 55 -11.61 -17.79 8.30
N ASP A 56 -12.00 -17.63 9.56
CA ASP A 56 -13.21 -16.93 10.02
C ASP A 56 -12.96 -15.47 10.44
N SER A 57 -11.74 -14.94 10.27
CA SER A 57 -11.52 -13.51 10.53
C SER A 57 -12.38 -12.65 9.61
N GLU A 58 -12.94 -11.57 10.16
CA GLU A 58 -13.82 -10.62 9.44
C GLU A 58 -13.13 -10.07 8.19
N ILE A 59 -11.83 -9.78 8.29
CA ILE A 59 -10.99 -9.26 7.20
C ILE A 59 -10.95 -10.24 6.02
N ILE A 60 -10.77 -11.54 6.27
CA ILE A 60 -10.75 -12.56 5.21
C ILE A 60 -12.13 -12.72 4.57
N ARG A 61 -13.20 -12.62 5.36
CA ARG A 61 -14.57 -12.67 4.84
C ARG A 61 -14.86 -11.49 3.93
N GLU A 62 -14.47 -10.28 4.34
CA GLU A 62 -14.60 -9.08 3.52
C GLU A 62 -13.77 -9.18 2.24
N TRP A 63 -12.52 -9.67 2.33
CA TRP A 63 -11.67 -9.89 1.17
C TRP A 63 -12.34 -10.82 0.16
N ARG A 64 -12.82 -11.99 0.60
CA ARG A 64 -13.51 -12.96 -0.27
C ARG A 64 -14.82 -12.44 -0.84
N ALA A 65 -15.53 -11.58 -0.11
CA ALA A 65 -16.78 -10.96 -0.52
C ALA A 65 -16.57 -9.68 -1.36
N HIS A 66 -15.32 -9.29 -1.65
CA HIS A 66 -15.03 -8.07 -2.37
C HIS A 66 -15.66 -8.06 -3.76
N VAL A 67 -16.41 -7.00 -4.05
CA VAL A 67 -17.00 -6.75 -5.37
C VAL A 67 -16.27 -5.57 -5.99
N PRO A 68 -15.53 -5.78 -7.11
CA PRO A 68 -14.76 -4.72 -7.73
C PRO A 68 -15.62 -3.53 -8.14
N ARG A 69 -15.21 -2.33 -7.73
CA ARG A 69 -15.93 -1.07 -7.99
C ARG A 69 -15.62 -0.47 -9.36
N ASN A 70 -14.43 -0.73 -9.89
CA ASN A 70 -13.97 -0.26 -11.20
C ASN A 70 -12.90 -1.21 -11.77
N ALA A 71 -12.44 -0.94 -13.00
CA ALA A 71 -11.45 -1.78 -13.68
C ALA A 71 -10.10 -1.83 -12.93
N SER A 72 -9.68 -0.73 -12.31
CA SER A 72 -8.46 -0.65 -11.52
C SER A 72 -8.52 -1.47 -10.24
N ASP A 73 -9.63 -1.37 -9.52
CA ASP A 73 -9.91 -2.15 -8.32
C ASP A 73 -9.94 -3.64 -8.65
N ARG A 74 -10.63 -4.02 -9.74
CA ARG A 74 -10.63 -5.40 -10.24
C ARG A 74 -9.22 -5.91 -10.55
N PHE A 75 -8.40 -5.10 -11.21
CA PHE A 75 -7.03 -5.45 -11.54
C PHE A 75 -6.21 -5.66 -10.26
N ASN A 76 -6.26 -4.71 -9.31
CA ASN A 76 -5.51 -4.77 -8.05
C ASN A 76 -5.91 -5.97 -7.19
N TYR A 77 -7.20 -6.31 -7.13
CA TYR A 77 -7.67 -7.47 -6.39
C TYR A 77 -7.19 -8.78 -7.00
N LEU A 78 -7.28 -8.93 -8.34
CA LEU A 78 -6.93 -10.17 -9.04
C LEU A 78 -5.43 -10.44 -9.13
N GLN A 79 -4.59 -9.40 -9.06
CA GLN A 79 -3.14 -9.53 -9.16
C GLN A 79 -2.47 -9.83 -7.81
N TYR A 80 -3.21 -9.75 -6.70
CA TYR A 80 -2.66 -9.99 -5.38
C TYR A 80 -2.24 -11.46 -5.22
N ASP A 81 -0.96 -11.65 -4.89
CA ASP A 81 -0.30 -12.95 -4.71
C ASP A 81 0.68 -12.79 -3.54
N ILE A 82 0.32 -13.32 -2.37
CA ILE A 82 1.11 -13.15 -1.14
C ILE A 82 2.47 -13.84 -1.22
N ASP A 83 2.56 -14.98 -1.90
CA ASP A 83 3.83 -15.71 -2.08
C ASP A 83 4.81 -14.91 -2.95
N LEU A 84 4.28 -14.10 -3.87
CA LEU A 84 5.08 -13.20 -4.69
C LEU A 84 5.59 -11.99 -3.92
N VAL A 85 4.76 -11.38 -3.06
CA VAL A 85 5.08 -10.11 -2.39
C VAL A 85 5.59 -10.26 -0.97
N LYS A 86 5.70 -11.49 -0.47
CA LYS A 86 6.25 -11.80 0.85
C LYS A 86 7.57 -11.06 1.10
N ASP A 87 7.71 -10.52 2.31
CA ASP A 87 8.89 -9.78 2.79
C ASP A 87 9.16 -8.46 2.03
N MET A 88 8.29 -8.04 1.12
CA MET A 88 8.40 -6.72 0.48
C MET A 88 7.86 -5.61 1.39
N PRO A 89 8.46 -4.40 1.36
CA PRO A 89 8.09 -3.33 2.27
C PRO A 89 6.74 -2.69 1.92
N VAL A 90 5.86 -2.61 2.92
CA VAL A 90 4.65 -1.80 2.91
C VAL A 90 4.98 -0.40 3.41
N THR A 91 4.52 0.61 2.69
CA THR A 91 4.96 1.99 2.87
C THR A 91 3.79 2.93 3.11
N VAL A 92 4.04 4.01 3.85
CA VAL A 92 3.09 5.10 4.08
C VAL A 92 3.69 6.43 3.66
N GLN A 93 2.82 7.34 3.24
CA GLN A 93 3.12 8.73 2.93
C GLN A 93 2.84 9.60 4.15
N VAL A 94 3.83 10.41 4.52
CA VAL A 94 3.72 11.54 5.43
C VAL A 94 3.61 12.82 4.59
N VAL A 95 2.54 13.58 4.78
CA VAL A 95 2.25 14.78 3.99
C VAL A 95 2.50 16.01 4.85
N GLY A 96 3.47 16.85 4.45
CA GLY A 96 3.86 18.08 5.15
C GLY A 96 3.08 19.32 4.72
N GLY A 97 2.33 19.25 3.61
CA GLY A 97 1.65 20.40 3.04
C GLY A 97 2.56 21.26 2.17
N LYS A 98 2.12 22.46 1.81
CA LYS A 98 2.90 23.40 0.99
C LYS A 98 4.07 23.98 1.81
N PHE A 99 5.29 23.94 1.25
CA PHE A 99 6.53 24.34 1.94
C PHE A 99 6.75 23.61 3.28
N GLY A 100 6.36 22.32 3.31
CA GLY A 100 6.38 21.47 4.49
C GLY A 100 7.45 20.38 4.47
N GLU A 101 8.48 20.52 3.63
CA GLU A 101 9.51 19.52 3.36
C GLU A 101 10.26 19.12 4.63
N GLU A 102 10.75 20.09 5.40
CA GLU A 102 11.51 19.83 6.63
C GLU A 102 10.64 19.14 7.69
N LYS A 103 9.36 19.52 7.78
CA LYS A 103 8.40 18.89 8.70
C LYS A 103 8.13 17.44 8.32
N ALA A 104 7.92 17.19 7.03
CA ALA A 104 7.69 15.84 6.51
C ALA A 104 8.89 14.94 6.81
N VAL A 105 10.11 15.43 6.55
CA VAL A 105 11.36 14.70 6.85
C VAL A 105 11.56 14.49 8.35
N ALA A 106 11.27 15.49 9.19
CA ALA A 106 11.38 15.35 10.64
C ALA A 106 10.45 14.26 11.18
N VAL A 107 9.19 14.22 10.72
CA VAL A 107 8.24 13.16 11.09
C VAL A 107 8.70 11.80 10.56
N ALA A 108 9.21 11.73 9.34
CA ALA A 108 9.75 10.49 8.79
C ALA A 108 10.92 9.94 9.62
N LYS A 109 11.80 10.81 10.13
CA LYS A 109 12.90 10.42 11.01
C LYS A 109 12.39 9.81 12.31
N VAL A 110 11.39 10.45 12.95
CA VAL A 110 10.78 9.91 14.18
C VAL A 110 10.13 8.55 13.91
N LEU A 111 9.48 8.38 12.76
CA LEU A 111 8.91 7.08 12.38
C LEU A 111 9.99 6.00 12.21
N ASP A 112 11.11 6.30 11.55
CA ASP A 112 12.24 5.36 11.40
C ASP A 112 12.83 4.97 12.77
N GLU A 113 12.89 5.91 13.72
CA GLU A 113 13.39 5.64 15.07
C GLU A 113 12.46 4.75 15.91
N VAL A 114 11.13 4.88 15.71
CA VAL A 114 10.12 4.11 16.48
C VAL A 114 9.87 2.72 15.89
N LEU A 115 10.09 2.54 14.59
CA LEU A 115 9.83 1.28 13.88
C LEU A 115 11.04 0.33 13.86
N ARG A 116 12.19 0.78 14.37
CA ARG A 116 13.36 -0.06 14.64
C ARG A 116 13.27 -0.74 16.00
#